data_AF-A0A822Z1M4-F1
#
_entry.id   AF-A0A822Z1M4-F1
#
_cell.length_a   1.000
_cell.length_b   1.000
_cell.length_c   1.000
_cell.angle_alpha   90.00
_cell.angle_beta   90.00
_cell.angle_gamma   90.00
#
_symmetry.space_group_name_H-M   'P 1'
#
loop_
_entity.id
_entity.type
_entity.pdbx_description
1 polymer ?
#
loop_
_entity_poly.entity_id
_entity_poly.type
_entity_poly.pdbx_seq_one_letter_code
_entity_poly.pdbx_strand_id
1 'polypeptide(L)'
;MDDTLQNKDYQRTLIFTVLTDWPVKVAGLHEMLSKFWKLDASKILDFRNDLFRVDFPSCFERDRIFDRGPWLFEGDLILLHKGEPNLRPEDYFLNRADFWVHMVGLPLAYLTSNAVKKLTSELGSPFEPDPKDVSKWS
;
A
#
# COMPACT_ATOMS: atom_id res chain seq x y z
N MET A 1 10.91 -30.57 9.33
CA MET A 1 11.26 -29.48 8.40
C MET A 1 11.13 -28.19 9.19
N ASP A 2 12.09 -27.30 8.99
CA ASP A 2 12.58 -26.29 9.93
C ASP A 2 11.60 -25.12 10.16
N ASP A 3 10.81 -25.19 11.24
CA ASP A 3 9.91 -24.12 11.72
C ASP A 3 10.65 -23.01 12.52
N THR A 4 11.98 -23.04 12.59
CA THR A 4 12.76 -22.20 13.52
C THR A 4 13.25 -20.86 12.94
N LEU A 5 12.95 -20.54 11.68
CA LEU A 5 13.30 -19.24 11.07
C LEU A 5 12.19 -18.18 11.17
N GLN A 6 11.06 -18.50 11.78
CA GLN A 6 9.81 -17.82 11.53
C GLN A 6 9.30 -16.99 12.72
N ASN A 7 10.09 -16.05 13.28
CA ASN A 7 9.48 -15.09 14.22
C ASN A 7 10.23 -13.79 14.55
N LYS A 8 11.10 -13.22 13.69
CA LYS A 8 11.87 -12.05 14.17
C LYS A 8 11.75 -10.72 13.46
N ASP A 9 11.05 -10.55 12.34
CA ASP A 9 10.84 -9.17 11.87
C ASP A 9 9.73 -8.92 10.85
N TYR A 10 8.58 -9.62 10.94
CA TYR A 10 7.43 -9.32 10.07
C TYR A 10 6.97 -7.86 10.14
N GLN A 11 7.17 -7.21 11.29
CA GLN A 11 6.88 -5.80 11.48
C GLN A 11 7.71 -4.90 10.56
N ARG A 12 8.84 -5.33 10.01
CA ARG A 12 9.62 -4.54 9.06
C ARG A 12 9.36 -4.94 7.61
N THR A 13 8.26 -5.63 7.32
CA THR A 13 8.02 -6.17 5.98
C THR A 13 6.78 -5.57 5.33
N LEU A 14 6.83 -5.45 4.01
CA LEU A 14 5.64 -5.30 3.18
C LEU A 14 5.49 -6.53 2.31
N ILE A 15 4.25 -7.00 2.24
CA ILE A 15 3.79 -7.98 1.28
C ILE A 15 3.04 -7.22 0.18
N PHE A 16 3.29 -7.53 -1.08
CA PHE A 16 2.64 -6.82 -2.18
C PHE A 16 2.39 -7.72 -3.38
N THR A 17 1.39 -7.34 -4.17
CA THR A 17 1.10 -7.92 -5.49
C THR A 17 0.90 -6.79 -6.48
N VAL A 18 1.14 -7.07 -7.75
CA VAL A 18 0.74 -6.17 -8.84
C VAL A 18 -0.62 -6.63 -9.35
N LEU A 19 -1.58 -5.72 -9.43
CA LEU A 19 -2.92 -5.97 -9.95
C LEU A 19 -2.86 -5.95 -11.48
N THR A 20 -2.48 -7.08 -12.07
CA THR A 20 -2.29 -7.25 -13.51
C THR A 20 -2.69 -8.65 -13.96
N ASP A 21 -3.09 -8.78 -15.22
CA ASP A 21 -3.35 -10.08 -15.87
C ASP A 21 -2.08 -10.71 -16.45
N TRP A 22 -0.95 -9.99 -16.43
CA TRP A 22 0.30 -10.38 -17.07
C TRP A 22 1.36 -10.84 -16.06
N PRO A 23 2.23 -11.80 -16.43
CA PRO A 23 3.35 -12.19 -15.58
C PRO A 23 4.27 -11.01 -15.27
N VAL A 24 4.53 -10.78 -13.98
CA VAL A 24 5.36 -9.67 -13.53
C VAL A 24 6.84 -10.00 -13.68
N LYS A 25 7.58 -9.12 -14.35
CA LYS A 25 9.04 -9.27 -14.48
C LYS A 25 9.74 -8.78 -13.21
N VAL A 26 10.25 -9.73 -12.43
CA VAL A 26 10.97 -9.46 -11.17
C VAL A 26 12.11 -8.44 -11.34
N ALA A 27 12.86 -8.51 -12.44
CA ALA A 27 13.90 -7.53 -12.74
C ALA A 27 13.38 -6.08 -12.85
N GLY A 28 12.21 -5.89 -13.46
CA GLY A 28 11.56 -4.58 -13.54
C GLY A 28 11.09 -4.09 -12.17
N LEU A 29 10.55 -4.99 -11.35
CA LEU A 29 10.21 -4.67 -9.96
C LEU A 29 11.44 -4.20 -9.18
N HIS A 30 12.56 -4.90 -9.28
CA HIS A 30 13.81 -4.49 -8.63
C HIS A 30 14.24 -3.07 -9.03
N GLU A 31 14.17 -2.73 -10.32
CA GLU A 31 14.51 -1.40 -10.82
C GLU A 31 13.56 -0.34 -10.25
N MET A 32 12.25 -0.60 -10.31
CA MET A 32 11.21 0.29 -9.80
C MET A 32 11.37 0.54 -8.29
N LEU A 33 11.57 -0.51 -7.49
CA LEU A 33 11.78 -0.38 -6.03
C LEU A 33 13.08 0.36 -5.71
N SER A 34 14.16 0.07 -6.44
CA SER A 34 15.44 0.78 -6.26
C SER A 34 15.30 2.26 -6.55
N LYS A 35 14.58 2.61 -7.63
CA LYS A 35 14.41 3.98 -8.09
C LYS A 35 13.45 4.79 -7.23
N PHE A 36 12.27 4.24 -6.93
CA PHE A 36 11.19 4.99 -6.29
C PHE A 36 11.15 4.79 -4.78
N TRP A 37 11.40 3.56 -4.29
CA TRP A 37 11.39 3.29 -2.85
C TRP A 37 12.76 3.52 -2.21
N LYS A 38 13.81 3.66 -3.03
CA LYS A 38 15.21 3.81 -2.61
C LYS A 38 15.66 2.65 -1.72
N LEU A 39 15.17 1.46 -2.04
CA LEU A 39 15.51 0.22 -1.34
C LEU A 39 16.53 -0.57 -2.14
N ASP A 40 17.36 -1.33 -1.43
CA ASP A 40 18.21 -2.32 -2.08
C ASP A 40 17.31 -3.43 -2.67
N ALA A 41 17.38 -3.58 -3.99
CA ALA A 41 16.68 -4.59 -4.76
C ALA A 41 16.88 -6.01 -4.19
N SER A 42 18.03 -6.33 -3.59
CA SER A 42 18.32 -7.65 -3.01
C SER A 42 17.36 -8.09 -1.89
N LYS A 43 16.51 -7.18 -1.40
CA LYS A 43 15.54 -7.44 -0.33
C LYS A 43 14.16 -7.89 -0.83
N ILE A 44 13.94 -8.01 -2.14
CA ILE A 44 12.73 -8.63 -2.68
C ILE A 44 12.90 -10.15 -2.64
N LEU A 45 11.97 -10.81 -1.96
CA LEU A 45 11.85 -12.26 -1.96
C LEU A 45 10.56 -12.61 -2.69
N ASP A 46 10.64 -13.45 -3.72
CA ASP A 46 9.47 -14.11 -4.28
C ASP A 46 8.87 -14.97 -3.17
N PHE A 47 7.65 -14.59 -2.74
CA PHE A 47 7.01 -15.22 -1.60
C PHE A 47 6.18 -16.40 -2.10
N ARG A 48 5.26 -16.18 -3.04
CA ARG A 48 4.44 -17.20 -3.74
C ARG A 48 3.43 -16.57 -4.72
N ASN A 49 3.21 -17.13 -5.92
CA ASN A 49 2.09 -16.79 -6.83
C ASN A 49 1.86 -15.27 -7.03
N ASP A 50 2.85 -14.56 -7.56
CA ASP A 50 2.81 -13.10 -7.78
C ASP A 50 2.69 -12.26 -6.49
N LEU A 51 2.83 -12.90 -5.33
CA LEU A 51 2.99 -12.26 -4.03
C LEU A 51 4.49 -12.11 -3.73
N PHE A 52 4.91 -10.88 -3.49
CA PHE A 52 6.28 -10.50 -3.23
C PHE A 52 6.41 -9.97 -1.80
N ARG A 53 7.57 -10.25 -1.18
CA ARG A 53 7.91 -9.72 0.14
C ARG A 53 9.12 -8.80 0.02
N VAL A 54 9.07 -7.67 0.72
CA VAL A 54 10.23 -6.79 0.90
C VAL A 54 10.51 -6.59 2.38
N ASP A 55 11.77 -6.83 2.76
CA ASP A 55 12.25 -6.55 4.11
C ASP A 55 12.86 -5.14 4.18
N PHE A 56 12.43 -4.35 5.16
CA PHE A 56 12.93 -3.00 5.39
C PHE A 56 13.93 -2.98 6.55
N PRO A 57 14.89 -2.05 6.55
CA PRO A 57 15.81 -1.92 7.68
C PRO A 57 15.11 -1.38 8.94
N SER A 58 14.01 -0.65 8.82
CA SER A 58 13.21 -0.15 9.95
C SER A 58 11.71 -0.07 9.64
N CYS A 59 10.87 -0.10 10.67
CA CYS A 59 9.42 0.14 10.54
C CYS A 59 9.13 1.53 9.94
N PHE A 60 9.96 2.53 10.25
CA PHE A 60 9.83 3.87 9.69
C PHE A 60 9.96 3.89 8.17
N GLU A 61 10.92 3.16 7.61
CA GLU A 61 11.05 3.09 6.15
C GLU A 61 9.94 2.27 5.49
N ARG A 62 9.47 1.21 6.15
CA ARG A 62 8.28 0.46 5.73
C ARG A 62 7.06 1.37 5.66
N ASP A 63 6.78 2.10 6.74
CA ASP A 63 5.62 3.00 6.83
C ASP A 63 5.73 4.17 5.85
N ARG A 64 6.93 4.74 5.66
CA ARG A 64 7.18 5.77 4.64
C ARG A 64 6.74 5.31 3.25
N ILE A 65 7.00 4.06 2.88
CA ILE A 65 6.59 3.52 1.58
C ILE A 65 5.10 3.20 1.57
N PHE A 66 4.59 2.54 2.60
CA PHE A 66 3.18 2.18 2.72
C PHE A 66 2.27 3.41 2.62
N ASP A 67 2.56 4.46 3.39
CA ASP A 67 1.70 5.64 3.51
C ASP A 67 1.81 6.61 2.32
N ARG A 68 2.85 6.50 1.50
CA ARG A 68 3.06 7.33 0.30
C ARG A 68 2.45 6.75 -0.98
N GLY A 69 1.79 5.60 -0.87
CA GLY A 69 1.04 5.00 -1.98
C GLY A 69 -0.15 5.87 -2.42
N PRO A 70 -0.83 5.48 -3.52
CA PRO A 70 -0.66 4.22 -4.24
C PRO A 70 0.63 4.18 -5.10
N TRP A 71 1.13 2.98 -5.37
CA TRP A 71 2.29 2.77 -6.24
C TRP A 71 1.87 2.06 -7.52
N LEU A 72 2.57 2.35 -8.62
CA LEU A 72 2.32 1.74 -9.92
C LEU A 72 3.57 1.01 -10.41
N PHE A 73 3.38 -0.15 -11.04
CA PHE A 73 4.38 -0.88 -11.78
C PHE A 73 3.92 -1.01 -13.23
N GLU A 74 4.65 -0.39 -14.17
CA GLU A 74 4.30 -0.39 -15.61
C GLU A 74 2.86 0.09 -15.93
N GLY A 75 2.26 0.87 -15.04
CA GLY A 75 0.88 1.36 -15.16
C GLY A 75 -0.14 0.55 -14.33
N ASP A 76 0.23 -0.63 -13.87
CA ASP A 76 -0.61 -1.49 -13.04
C ASP A 76 -0.44 -1.17 -11.55
N LEU A 77 -1.52 -1.31 -10.78
CA LEU A 77 -1.56 -0.92 -9.39
C LEU A 77 -0.82 -1.92 -8.49
N ILE A 78 0.02 -1.44 -7.59
CA ILE A 78 0.64 -2.25 -6.55
C ILE A 78 -0.24 -2.20 -5.31
N LEU A 79 -0.72 -3.36 -4.89
CA LEU A 79 -1.46 -3.53 -3.65
C LEU A 79 -0.46 -3.88 -2.55
N LEU A 80 -0.51 -3.18 -1.42
CA LEU A 80 0.41 -3.34 -0.30
C LEU A 80 -0.32 -3.85 0.95
N HIS A 81 0.35 -4.71 1.72
CA HIS A 81 -0.07 -5.14 3.04
C HIS A 81 1.12 -5.14 4.00
N LYS A 82 0.94 -4.70 5.24
CA LYS A 82 1.98 -4.81 6.26
C LYS A 82 2.13 -6.28 6.65
N GLY A 83 3.35 -6.80 6.71
CA GLY A 83 3.52 -8.20 7.07
C GLY A 83 3.06 -8.49 8.50
N GLU A 84 2.36 -9.61 8.67
CA GLU A 84 1.87 -10.08 9.95
C GLU A 84 2.51 -11.42 10.31
N PRO A 85 2.92 -11.62 11.57
CA PRO A 85 3.66 -12.82 11.98
C PRO A 85 2.83 -14.12 11.91
N ASN A 86 1.49 -14.00 11.93
CA ASN A 86 0.59 -15.16 11.97
C ASN A 86 -0.01 -15.50 10.60
N LEU A 87 0.31 -14.74 9.54
CA LEU A 87 -0.23 -14.96 8.21
C LEU A 87 0.80 -15.67 7.33
N ARG A 88 0.36 -16.78 6.71
CA ARG A 88 1.12 -17.49 5.67
C ARG A 88 0.85 -16.84 4.32
N PRO A 89 1.68 -17.10 3.28
CA PRO A 89 1.44 -16.59 1.94
C PRO A 89 0.01 -16.80 1.44
N GLU A 90 -0.61 -17.96 1.75
CA GLU A 90 -1.98 -18.26 1.32
C GLU A 90 -3.06 -17.45 2.03
N ASP A 91 -2.75 -16.88 3.20
CA ASP A 91 -3.70 -16.16 4.03
C ASP A 91 -3.76 -14.66 3.64
N TYR A 92 -2.82 -14.18 2.81
CA TYR A 92 -2.82 -12.80 2.30
C TYR A 92 -3.78 -12.66 1.12
N PHE A 93 -4.81 -11.82 1.29
CA PHE A 93 -5.75 -11.46 0.23
C PHE A 93 -5.68 -9.95 -0.05
N LEU A 94 -4.83 -9.57 -1.01
CA LEU A 94 -4.67 -8.18 -1.41
C LEU A 94 -5.62 -7.86 -2.56
N ASN A 95 -6.74 -7.21 -2.27
CA ASN A 95 -7.73 -6.81 -3.28
C ASN A 95 -8.21 -5.36 -3.13
N ARG A 96 -7.57 -4.58 -2.24
CA ARG A 96 -7.91 -3.19 -1.94
C ARG A 96 -6.64 -2.35 -1.90
N ALA A 97 -6.78 -1.08 -2.24
CA ALA A 97 -5.76 -0.06 -2.05
C ALA A 97 -6.43 1.21 -1.56
N ASP A 98 -5.68 1.96 -0.76
CA ASP A 98 -6.12 3.25 -0.23
C ASP A 98 -5.65 4.37 -1.15
N PHE A 99 -6.52 5.36 -1.35
CA PHE A 99 -6.28 6.48 -2.27
C PHE A 99 -6.55 7.81 -1.58
N TRP A 100 -5.73 8.81 -1.93
CA TRP A 100 -6.01 10.20 -1.63
C TRP A 100 -6.88 10.79 -2.74
N VAL A 101 -8.08 11.25 -2.38
CA VAL A 101 -9.00 11.91 -3.32
C VAL A 101 -8.93 13.41 -3.13
N HIS A 102 -8.53 14.14 -4.17
CA HIS A 102 -8.57 15.60 -4.19
C HIS A 102 -9.79 16.07 -4.98
N MET A 103 -10.79 16.63 -4.30
CA MET A 103 -11.97 17.22 -4.93
C MET A 103 -11.70 18.69 -5.28
N VAL A 104 -11.85 19.05 -6.55
CA VAL A 104 -11.62 20.40 -7.07
C VAL A 104 -12.94 21.00 -7.54
N GLY A 105 -13.13 22.31 -7.33
CA GLY A 105 -14.31 23.04 -7.81
C GLY A 105 -15.58 22.81 -6.99
N LEU A 106 -15.46 22.24 -5.78
CA LEU A 106 -16.59 22.06 -4.88
C LEU A 106 -17.07 23.44 -4.38
N PRO A 107 -18.34 23.83 -4.60
CA PRO A 107 -18.84 25.10 -4.08
C PRO A 107 -18.74 25.14 -2.55
N LEU A 108 -18.45 26.32 -1.96
CA LEU A 108 -18.21 26.46 -0.52
C LEU A 108 -19.35 25.89 0.35
N ALA A 109 -20.60 25.99 -0.11
CA ALA A 109 -21.76 25.42 0.56
C ALA A 109 -21.73 23.88 0.71
N TYR A 110 -20.96 23.20 -0.15
CA TYR A 110 -20.76 21.75 -0.12
C TYR A 110 -19.43 21.34 0.51
N LEU A 111 -18.60 22.28 0.96
CA LEU A 111 -17.38 21.99 1.71
C LEU A 111 -17.73 21.71 3.19
N THR A 112 -18.64 20.77 3.43
CA THR A 112 -19.00 20.33 4.79
C THR A 112 -18.62 18.87 4.95
N SER A 113 -18.30 18.45 6.18
CA SER A 113 -17.94 17.05 6.45
C SER A 113 -18.98 16.06 5.92
N ASN A 114 -20.28 16.38 6.05
CA ASN A 114 -21.36 15.53 5.57
C ASN A 114 -21.41 15.44 4.04
N ALA A 115 -21.27 16.56 3.33
CA ALA A 115 -21.27 16.58 1.87
C ALA A 115 -20.03 15.88 1.30
N VAL A 116 -18.85 16.11 1.90
CA VAL A 116 -17.60 15.42 1.53
C VAL A 116 -17.73 13.91 1.75
N LYS A 117 -18.20 13.46 2.93
CA LYS A 117 -18.42 12.04 3.23
C LYS A 117 -19.40 11.39 2.24
N LYS A 118 -20.48 12.10 1.88
CA LYS A 118 -21.46 11.60 0.91
C LYS A 118 -20.87 11.47 -0.50
N LEU A 119 -20.03 12.41 -0.93
CA LEU A 119 -19.38 12.32 -2.25
C LEU A 119 -18.34 11.20 -2.29
N THR A 120 -17.54 11.05 -1.24
CA THR A 120 -16.50 10.02 -1.19
C THR A 120 -17.07 8.62 -0.97
N SER A 121 -18.25 8.47 -0.35
CA SER A 121 -18.93 7.17 -0.23
C SER A 121 -19.38 6.57 -1.56
N GLU A 122 -19.58 7.40 -2.59
CA GLU A 122 -19.87 6.92 -3.95
C GLU A 122 -18.62 6.31 -4.63
N LEU A 123 -17.42 6.71 -4.20
CA LEU A 123 -16.15 6.21 -4.73
C LEU A 123 -15.65 4.96 -3.98
N GLY A 124 -16.06 4.77 -2.73
CA GLY A 124 -15.61 3.66 -1.90
C GLY A 124 -15.95 3.84 -0.43
N SER A 125 -15.13 3.27 0.45
CA SER A 125 -15.27 3.41 1.91
C SER A 125 -14.32 4.49 2.42
N PRO A 126 -14.79 5.73 2.65
CA PRO A 126 -13.90 6.81 3.07
C PRO A 126 -13.40 6.60 4.49
N PHE A 127 -12.12 6.92 4.71
CA PHE A 127 -11.57 7.07 6.06
C PHE A 127 -12.15 8.31 6.75
N GLU A 128 -12.15 8.29 8.08
CA GLU A 128 -12.43 9.49 8.86
C GLU A 128 -11.38 10.56 8.51
N PRO A 129 -11.79 11.76 8.03
CA PRO A 129 -10.86 12.81 7.69
C PRO A 129 -10.14 13.33 8.93
N ASP A 130 -8.87 13.73 8.79
CA ASP A 130 -8.11 14.33 9.90
C ASP A 130 -8.85 15.60 10.38
N PRO A 131 -9.11 15.75 11.70
CA PRO A 131 -9.72 16.95 12.26
C PRO A 131 -9.08 18.27 11.80
N LYS A 132 -7.77 18.29 11.54
CA LYS A 132 -7.03 19.45 11.03
C LYS A 132 -7.38 19.83 9.59
N ASP A 133 -7.82 18.86 8.80
CA ASP A 133 -8.28 19.12 7.43
C ASP A 133 -9.74 19.54 7.43
N VAL A 134 -10.55 18.95 8.31
CA VAL A 134 -11.94 19.36 8.52
C VAL A 134 -12.04 20.82 9.00
N SER A 135 -11.10 21.29 9.84
CA SER A 135 -11.10 22.68 10.30
C SER A 135 -10.83 23.72 9.20
N LYS A 136 -10.38 23.28 8.00
CA LYS A 136 -10.19 24.14 6.83
C LYS A 136 -11.43 24.20 5.93
N TRP A 137 -12.44 23.37 6.22
CA TRP A 137 -13.66 23.26 5.42
C TRP A 137 -14.73 24.28 5.83
N SER A 138 -14.56 24.95 6.97
CA SER A 138 -15.47 25.96 7.53
C SER A 138 -14.80 27.30 7.76
#